data_AF-A0A5C7UFF9-F1
#
_entry.id   AF-A0A5C7UFF9-F1
#
_cell.length_a   1.000
_cell.length_b   1.000
_cell.length_c   1.000
_cell.angle_alpha   90.00
_cell.angle_beta   90.00
_cell.angle_gamma   90.00
#
_symmetry.space_group_name_H-M   'P 1'
#
loop_
_entity.id
_entity.type
_entity.pdbx_description
1 polymer ?
#
loop_
_entity_poly.entity_id
_entity_poly.type
_entity_poly.pdbx_seq_one_letter_code
_entity_poly.pdbx_strand_id
1 'polypeptide(L)'
;MYTLESAKAVAALPGSRWSTVNLTNTPIANIYFQYRRIILTLRNSFDNGVYWLDMEDVRNTIALAQGTIGEWLTSIGNTTIPVKTVEPVINTKTVQFKDAFMAGYTCQPIVAGQSINSSTPMSLRNDLALTREDTDFNNFSDYCLTTVNGFIHYNDNDGTKAVILDAMKSLRKANQNHVGVISFESVGKIHKYQITENMIYREESIDPDTGLVIGEGLGGKALIKLPADLSERVVMFVIGGYLHLPGDKLISQVNDGTFSVNFGDWHLRDRIIEMSQYLDLTELNLVHSVNNPDMYNIDNLKHDDTIKALLTMSQSFIVALDSRDFFVNRHKVQNSNLPGVYTYHQKPIWPLAVGYGKLSEYWYTYEDTHYNVTVSADYEYGRNYRTFDRNANPVNFTNQNIPGMRYFHSRAEFIELGRDIVSDRPFNAPDPLNPSGSPSSISFIDSTVAPSTKPSVYGTVDQIDAGKIVRVHFRQNERVLVVDTVVGMDYHFTATCPLDLLQGPYTVKAIVEDRDGFYINQTEVFNLV
;
A
#
# COMPACT_ATOMS: atom_id res chain seq x y z
N MET A 1 -16.25 -10.97 -38.01
CA MET A 1 -15.32 -11.97 -37.43
C MET A 1 -14.30 -11.17 -36.64
N TYR A 2 -13.93 -11.61 -35.44
CA TYR A 2 -12.96 -10.89 -34.62
C TYR A 2 -11.55 -11.41 -34.89
N THR A 3 -10.58 -10.50 -34.99
CA THR A 3 -9.15 -10.82 -35.03
C THR A 3 -8.46 -10.18 -33.84
N LEU A 4 -7.51 -10.90 -33.23
CA LEU A 4 -6.70 -10.39 -32.14
C LEU A 4 -5.74 -9.31 -32.65
N GLU A 5 -5.78 -8.12 -32.05
CA GLU A 5 -4.89 -7.00 -32.38
C GLU A 5 -3.78 -6.84 -31.34
N SER A 6 -4.13 -6.89 -30.06
CA SER A 6 -3.16 -6.86 -28.95
C SER A 6 -3.77 -7.47 -27.69
N ALA A 7 -2.94 -7.71 -26.68
CA ALA A 7 -3.41 -8.15 -25.36
C ALA A 7 -2.67 -7.40 -24.26
N LYS A 8 -3.40 -7.03 -23.21
CA LYS A 8 -2.85 -6.60 -21.92
C LYS A 8 -3.09 -7.72 -20.93
N ALA A 9 -2.07 -8.13 -20.19
CA ALA A 9 -2.21 -9.21 -19.22
C ALA A 9 -1.40 -8.94 -17.96
N VAL A 10 -1.75 -9.65 -16.90
CA VAL A 10 -0.99 -9.66 -15.66
C VAL A 10 -0.46 -11.06 -15.40
N ALA A 11 0.87 -11.19 -15.30
CA ALA A 11 1.49 -12.49 -15.05
C ALA A 11 1.05 -13.06 -13.69
N ALA A 12 1.06 -14.39 -13.60
CA ALA A 12 0.74 -15.14 -12.39
C ALA A 12 1.82 -15.03 -11.31
N LEU A 13 2.95 -14.36 -11.60
CA LEU A 13 3.99 -14.09 -10.62
C LEU A 13 3.52 -13.05 -9.58
N PRO A 14 3.85 -13.22 -8.29
CA PRO A 14 3.58 -12.22 -7.25
C PRO A 14 4.16 -10.85 -7.64
N GLY A 15 3.41 -9.77 -7.40
CA GLY A 15 3.89 -8.42 -7.70
C GLY A 15 3.75 -7.96 -9.16
N SER A 16 3.33 -8.84 -10.08
CA SER A 16 3.21 -8.48 -11.51
C SER A 16 2.14 -7.42 -11.76
N ARG A 17 2.40 -6.51 -12.70
CA ARG A 17 1.48 -5.46 -13.15
C ARG A 17 0.99 -5.71 -14.57
N TRP A 18 -0.07 -5.00 -14.95
CA TRP A 18 -0.56 -5.01 -16.33
C TRP A 18 0.54 -4.61 -17.30
N SER A 19 0.80 -5.47 -18.28
CA SER A 19 1.74 -5.20 -19.36
C SER A 19 1.18 -5.68 -20.69
N THR A 20 1.65 -5.08 -21.78
CA THR A 20 1.31 -5.53 -23.13
C THR A 20 2.05 -6.84 -23.41
N VAL A 21 1.31 -7.86 -23.82
CA VAL A 21 1.84 -9.20 -24.10
C VAL A 21 1.44 -9.66 -25.50
N ASN A 22 2.28 -10.48 -26.10
CA ASN A 22 1.97 -11.14 -27.37
C ASN A 22 1.44 -12.55 -27.10
N LEU A 23 0.15 -12.76 -27.38
CA LEU A 23 -0.54 -14.04 -27.17
C LEU A 23 -0.87 -14.76 -28.48
N THR A 24 -0.41 -14.26 -29.64
CA THR A 24 -0.81 -14.77 -30.97
C THR A 24 -0.52 -16.25 -31.14
N ASN A 25 0.63 -16.72 -30.64
CA ASN A 25 1.06 -18.12 -30.76
C ASN A 25 0.99 -18.89 -29.44
N THR A 26 0.41 -18.29 -28.39
CA THR A 26 0.35 -18.92 -27.07
C THR A 26 -0.88 -19.83 -26.99
N PRO A 27 -0.72 -21.13 -26.67
CA PRO A 27 -1.87 -22.02 -26.50
C PRO A 27 -2.74 -21.56 -25.33
N ILE A 28 -4.06 -21.56 -25.51
CA ILE A 28 -5.04 -21.12 -24.49
C ILE A 28 -4.84 -21.84 -23.14
N ALA A 29 -4.49 -23.12 -23.17
CA ALA A 29 -4.19 -23.90 -21.97
C ALA A 29 -3.04 -23.30 -21.12
N ASN A 30 -2.03 -22.72 -21.76
CA ASN A 30 -0.88 -22.11 -21.07
C ASN A 30 -1.19 -20.68 -20.61
N ILE A 31 -2.11 -20.00 -21.29
CA ILE A 31 -2.45 -18.61 -21.02
C ILE A 31 -2.97 -18.44 -19.58
N TYR A 32 -3.91 -19.28 -19.14
CA TYR A 32 -4.46 -19.21 -17.78
C TYR A 32 -3.50 -19.68 -16.68
N PHE A 33 -2.44 -20.41 -17.05
CA PHE A 33 -1.37 -20.78 -16.12
C PHE A 33 -0.36 -19.65 -15.94
N GLN A 34 -0.05 -18.93 -17.03
CA GLN A 34 0.96 -17.87 -17.04
C GLN A 34 0.42 -16.52 -16.59
N TYR A 35 -0.89 -16.27 -16.74
CA TYR A 35 -1.51 -14.98 -16.47
C TYR A 35 -2.75 -15.13 -15.60
N ARG A 36 -2.88 -14.24 -14.61
CA ARG A 36 -4.05 -14.20 -13.71
C ARG A 36 -5.25 -13.46 -14.31
N ARG A 37 -4.99 -12.42 -15.10
CA ARG A 37 -6.02 -11.59 -15.78
C ARG A 37 -5.53 -11.12 -17.13
N ILE A 38 -6.44 -11.02 -18.09
CA ILE A 38 -6.11 -10.73 -19.49
C ILE A 38 -7.27 -9.96 -20.12
N ILE A 39 -6.93 -8.89 -20.83
CA ILE A 39 -7.84 -8.12 -21.66
C ILE A 39 -7.30 -8.18 -23.09
N LEU A 40 -8.14 -8.65 -24.01
CA LEU A 40 -7.84 -8.70 -25.43
C LEU A 40 -8.40 -7.45 -26.11
N THR A 41 -7.60 -6.87 -27.00
CA THR A 41 -8.04 -5.89 -27.98
C THR A 41 -8.34 -6.64 -29.27
N LEU A 42 -9.60 -6.60 -29.69
CA LEU A 42 -10.13 -7.32 -30.85
C LEU A 42 -10.55 -6.30 -31.91
N ARG A 43 -10.34 -6.66 -33.17
CA ARG A 43 -10.85 -5.91 -34.32
C ARG A 43 -11.89 -6.73 -35.05
N ASN A 44 -13.05 -6.15 -35.32
CA ASN A 44 -14.10 -6.83 -36.09
C ASN A 44 -13.95 -6.52 -37.58
N SER A 45 -13.87 -7.55 -38.42
CA SER A 45 -13.68 -7.42 -39.86
C SER A 45 -14.89 -6.81 -40.60
N PHE A 46 -16.08 -6.79 -40.00
CA PHE A 46 -17.30 -6.31 -40.68
C PHE A 46 -17.48 -4.78 -40.61
N ASP A 47 -17.23 -4.18 -39.44
CA ASP A 47 -17.38 -2.74 -39.18
C ASP A 47 -16.03 -2.03 -39.00
N ASN A 48 -14.92 -2.79 -38.99
CA ASN A 48 -13.58 -2.33 -38.65
C ASN A 48 -13.48 -1.67 -37.26
N GLY A 49 -14.44 -1.97 -36.37
CA GLY A 49 -14.49 -1.49 -35.01
C GLY A 49 -13.48 -2.20 -34.11
N VAL A 50 -13.00 -1.47 -33.09
CA VAL A 50 -12.13 -2.01 -32.04
C VAL A 50 -12.96 -2.27 -30.79
N TYR A 51 -12.74 -3.44 -30.21
CA TYR A 51 -13.53 -3.99 -29.11
C TYR A 51 -12.59 -4.60 -28.06
N TRP A 52 -13.04 -4.63 -26.81
CA TRP A 52 -12.26 -5.18 -25.71
C TRP A 52 -12.97 -6.35 -25.06
N LEU A 53 -12.24 -7.43 -24.80
CA LEU A 53 -12.76 -8.65 -24.16
C LEU A 53 -11.96 -8.95 -22.90
N ASP A 54 -12.61 -9.01 -21.74
CA ASP A 54 -12.00 -9.61 -20.55
C ASP A 54 -12.10 -11.14 -20.69
N MET A 55 -10.95 -11.82 -20.60
CA MET A 55 -10.88 -13.28 -20.74
C MET A 55 -11.56 -14.01 -19.58
N GLU A 56 -11.82 -13.32 -18.46
CA GLU A 56 -12.57 -13.89 -17.35
C GLU A 56 -14.05 -14.08 -17.71
N ASP A 57 -14.63 -13.15 -18.48
CA ASP A 57 -16.04 -13.20 -18.91
C ASP A 57 -16.34 -14.41 -19.82
N VAL A 58 -15.31 -14.92 -20.49
CA VAL A 58 -15.39 -16.08 -21.38
C VAL A 58 -14.71 -17.34 -20.84
N ARG A 59 -14.17 -17.30 -19.60
CA ARG A 59 -13.34 -18.39 -19.03
C ARG A 59 -13.97 -19.76 -19.19
N ASN A 60 -15.25 -19.91 -18.84
CA ASN A 60 -15.95 -21.20 -18.91
C ASN A 60 -16.10 -21.74 -20.35
N THR A 61 -16.16 -20.86 -21.34
CA THR A 61 -16.32 -21.23 -22.76
C THR A 61 -14.99 -21.50 -23.44
N ILE A 62 -13.96 -20.74 -23.09
CA ILE A 62 -12.65 -20.81 -23.74
C ILE A 62 -11.71 -21.82 -23.06
N ALA A 63 -11.94 -22.18 -21.79
CA ALA A 63 -11.10 -23.15 -21.06
C ALA A 63 -11.06 -24.55 -21.72
N LEU A 64 -12.09 -24.92 -22.50
CA LEU A 64 -12.16 -26.18 -23.24
C LEU A 64 -11.65 -26.05 -24.69
N ALA A 65 -11.33 -24.84 -25.15
CA ALA A 65 -10.85 -24.61 -26.50
C ALA A 65 -9.39 -25.11 -26.64
N GLN A 66 -9.15 -25.88 -27.69
CA GLN A 66 -7.80 -26.28 -28.07
C GLN A 66 -7.22 -25.30 -29.10
N GLY A 67 -5.91 -25.05 -29.01
CA GLY A 67 -5.19 -24.15 -29.91
C GLY A 67 -4.95 -22.75 -29.35
N THR A 68 -4.83 -21.78 -30.25
CA THR A 68 -4.54 -20.37 -29.98
C THR A 68 -5.82 -19.51 -29.90
N ILE A 69 -5.70 -18.29 -29.38
CA ILE A 69 -6.82 -17.32 -29.38
C ILE A 69 -7.35 -17.08 -30.80
N GLY A 70 -6.47 -16.99 -31.81
CA GLY A 70 -6.89 -16.77 -33.20
C GLY A 70 -7.74 -17.91 -33.77
N GLU A 71 -7.36 -19.16 -33.48
CA GLU A 71 -8.11 -20.35 -33.89
C GLU A 71 -9.47 -20.42 -33.18
N TRP A 72 -9.51 -20.07 -31.88
CA TRP A 72 -10.76 -19.98 -31.13
C TRP A 72 -11.69 -18.89 -31.66
N LEU A 73 -11.17 -17.68 -31.94
CA LEU A 73 -11.97 -16.59 -32.54
C LEU A 73 -12.53 -16.97 -33.92
N THR A 74 -11.83 -17.83 -34.65
CA THR A 74 -12.31 -18.39 -35.93
C THR A 74 -13.41 -19.44 -35.70
N SER A 75 -13.26 -20.30 -34.69
CA SER A 75 -14.20 -21.40 -34.41
C SER A 75 -15.54 -20.93 -33.85
N ILE A 76 -15.56 -19.84 -33.07
CA ILE A 76 -16.82 -19.25 -32.55
C ILE A 76 -17.67 -18.58 -33.64
N GLY A 77 -17.07 -18.24 -34.79
CA GLY A 77 -17.77 -17.71 -35.96
C GLY A 77 -18.59 -16.44 -35.68
N ASN A 78 -19.92 -16.57 -35.74
CA ASN A 78 -20.89 -15.48 -35.56
C ASN A 78 -21.55 -15.46 -34.16
N THR A 79 -21.04 -16.27 -33.23
CA THR A 79 -21.55 -16.28 -31.86
C THR A 79 -21.21 -14.97 -31.16
N THR A 80 -22.17 -14.37 -30.46
CA THR A 80 -21.95 -13.14 -29.70
C THR A 80 -21.04 -13.43 -28.51
N ILE A 81 -19.96 -12.66 -28.40
CA ILE A 81 -19.06 -12.64 -27.23
C ILE A 81 -19.27 -11.33 -26.44
N PRO A 82 -19.08 -11.34 -25.11
CA PRO A 82 -19.29 -10.17 -24.26
C PRO A 82 -18.15 -9.16 -24.44
N VAL A 83 -18.18 -8.41 -25.54
CA VAL A 83 -17.19 -7.37 -25.82
C VAL A 83 -17.67 -5.99 -25.35
N LYS A 84 -16.73 -5.19 -24.87
CA LYS A 84 -16.92 -3.77 -24.55
C LYS A 84 -16.52 -2.89 -25.74
N THR A 85 -17.17 -1.75 -25.86
CA THR A 85 -16.91 -0.72 -26.90
C THR A 85 -16.07 0.46 -26.40
N VAL A 86 -15.70 0.44 -25.11
CA VAL A 86 -14.86 1.46 -24.46
C VAL A 86 -13.58 0.79 -23.99
N GLU A 87 -12.43 1.43 -24.24
CA GLU A 87 -11.14 0.94 -23.76
C GLU A 87 -11.13 0.91 -22.23
N PRO A 88 -10.80 -0.25 -21.62
CA PRO A 88 -10.62 -0.31 -20.17
C PRO A 88 -9.42 0.52 -19.74
N VAL A 89 -9.66 1.43 -18.80
CA VAL A 89 -8.61 2.22 -18.13
C VAL A 89 -8.16 1.47 -16.89
N ILE A 90 -6.85 1.32 -16.75
CA ILE A 90 -6.20 0.70 -15.59
C ILE A 90 -5.84 1.83 -14.63
N ASN A 91 -6.58 1.93 -13.52
CA ASN A 91 -6.34 2.90 -12.47
C ASN A 91 -5.55 2.26 -11.34
N THR A 92 -4.44 2.88 -10.95
CA THR A 92 -3.60 2.38 -9.86
C THR A 92 -4.00 3.01 -8.53
N LYS A 93 -4.22 2.15 -7.53
CA LYS A 93 -4.44 2.52 -6.14
C LYS A 93 -3.28 2.08 -5.29
N THR A 94 -2.84 2.95 -4.38
CA THR A 94 -1.67 2.69 -3.54
C THR A 94 -2.01 2.94 -2.08
N VAL A 95 -1.37 2.14 -1.24
CA VAL A 95 -1.32 2.34 0.20
C VAL A 95 -0.66 3.67 0.49
N GLN A 96 -1.21 4.42 1.44
CA GLN A 96 -0.67 5.70 1.85
C GLN A 96 -0.09 5.63 3.25
N PHE A 97 0.93 6.44 3.50
CA PHE A 97 1.54 6.62 4.81
C PHE A 97 1.44 8.07 5.25
N LYS A 98 1.20 8.26 6.55
CA LYS A 98 1.34 9.57 7.19
C LYS A 98 1.73 9.40 8.66
N ASP A 99 2.54 10.32 9.17
CA ASP A 99 2.76 10.46 10.61
C ASP A 99 1.42 10.79 11.29
N ALA A 100 1.15 10.17 12.44
CA ALA A 100 -0.14 10.28 13.12
C ALA A 100 -0.44 11.72 13.57
N PHE A 101 0.56 12.45 14.06
CA PHE A 101 0.39 13.85 14.46
C PHE A 101 0.16 14.74 13.24
N MET A 102 0.89 14.51 12.15
CA MET A 102 0.66 15.22 10.88
C MET A 102 -0.72 14.91 10.27
N ALA A 103 -1.27 13.72 10.54
CA ALA A 103 -2.62 13.33 10.15
C ALA A 103 -3.72 13.87 11.10
N GLY A 104 -3.34 14.61 12.15
CA GLY A 104 -4.27 15.24 13.10
C GLY A 104 -4.78 14.32 14.21
N TYR A 105 -4.13 13.17 14.44
CA TYR A 105 -4.49 12.29 15.56
C TYR A 105 -3.89 12.78 16.88
N THR A 106 -4.66 12.56 17.95
CA THR A 106 -4.20 12.70 19.33
C THR A 106 -3.83 11.33 19.88
N CYS A 107 -2.61 11.22 20.41
CA CYS A 107 -2.05 9.99 20.99
C CYS A 107 -2.08 10.06 22.53
N GLN A 108 -2.74 9.10 23.19
CA GLN A 108 -2.85 9.09 24.66
C GLN A 108 -2.56 7.70 25.27
N PRO A 109 -1.77 7.61 26.35
CA PRO A 109 -1.54 6.35 27.06
C PRO A 109 -2.82 5.80 27.68
N ILE A 110 -3.09 4.51 27.46
CA ILE A 110 -4.25 3.81 28.02
C ILE A 110 -3.91 2.36 28.43
N VAL A 111 -4.89 1.68 29.03
CA VAL A 111 -4.94 0.22 29.11
C VAL A 111 -6.02 -0.23 28.16
N ALA A 112 -5.75 -1.24 27.34
CA ALA A 112 -6.72 -1.82 26.43
C ALA A 112 -8.02 -2.20 27.17
N GLY A 113 -9.17 -1.87 26.56
CA GLY A 113 -10.50 -2.07 27.15
C GLY A 113 -10.91 -1.02 28.20
N GLN A 114 -10.05 -0.06 28.56
CA GLN A 114 -10.41 1.04 29.46
C GLN A 114 -10.69 2.35 28.72
N SER A 115 -11.41 3.25 29.39
CA SER A 115 -11.56 4.64 28.95
C SER A 115 -10.25 5.41 29.05
N ILE A 116 -10.06 6.39 28.18
CA ILE A 116 -8.93 7.33 28.18
C ILE A 116 -8.80 8.04 29.54
N ASN A 117 -9.94 8.35 30.16
CA ASN A 117 -10.04 9.06 31.43
C ASN A 117 -9.99 8.13 32.64
N SER A 118 -9.61 6.86 32.47
CA SER A 118 -9.42 5.94 33.59
C SER A 118 -8.39 6.49 34.58
N SER A 119 -8.59 6.23 35.87
CA SER A 119 -7.66 6.66 36.94
C SER A 119 -6.43 5.75 37.07
N THR A 120 -6.19 4.88 36.10
CA THR A 120 -5.07 3.93 36.12
C THR A 120 -3.74 4.67 36.10
N PRO A 121 -2.79 4.35 37.00
CA PRO A 121 -1.47 4.97 37.02
C PRO A 121 -0.77 4.86 35.68
N MET A 122 -0.01 5.90 35.30
CA MET A 122 0.70 5.94 34.02
C MET A 122 1.57 4.69 33.80
N SER A 123 2.27 4.22 34.83
CA SER A 123 3.15 3.04 34.73
C SER A 123 2.46 1.77 34.21
N LEU A 124 1.16 1.60 34.45
CA LEU A 124 0.40 0.42 34.01
C LEU A 124 -0.25 0.59 32.62
N ARG A 125 -0.21 1.80 32.05
CA ARG A 125 -0.78 2.11 30.72
C ARG A 125 0.14 1.69 29.59
N ASN A 126 0.09 0.41 29.24
CA ASN A 126 1.00 -0.20 28.27
C ASN A 126 0.61 0.04 26.81
N ASP A 127 -0.62 0.48 26.56
CA ASP A 127 -1.18 0.66 25.23
C ASP A 127 -1.34 2.14 24.87
N LEU A 128 -1.56 2.44 23.59
CA LEU A 128 -1.77 3.80 23.10
C LEU A 128 -3.13 3.93 22.41
N ALA A 129 -3.86 4.99 22.74
CA ALA A 129 -5.09 5.39 22.06
C ALA A 129 -4.79 6.42 20.98
N LEU A 130 -5.35 6.23 19.78
CA LEU A 130 -5.45 7.26 18.75
C LEU A 130 -6.90 7.76 18.66
N THR A 131 -7.07 9.08 18.67
CA THR A 131 -8.37 9.75 18.56
C THR A 131 -8.31 10.94 17.58
N ARG A 132 -9.42 11.19 16.87
CA ARG A 132 -9.64 12.30 15.94
C ARG A 132 -11.15 12.46 15.75
N GLU A 133 -11.67 13.69 15.77
CA GLU A 133 -13.12 13.96 15.88
C GLU A 133 -13.95 13.38 14.70
N ASP A 134 -13.35 13.27 13.50
CA ASP A 134 -14.03 12.81 12.27
C ASP A 134 -13.52 11.47 11.72
N THR A 135 -12.97 10.59 12.58
CA THR A 135 -12.52 9.25 12.16
C THR A 135 -13.50 8.18 12.62
N ASP A 136 -13.99 7.36 11.68
CA ASP A 136 -14.61 6.08 11.99
C ASP A 136 -13.52 5.06 12.34
N PHE A 137 -13.46 4.68 13.62
CA PHE A 137 -12.44 3.76 14.12
C PHE A 137 -12.68 2.29 13.75
N ASN A 138 -13.89 1.93 13.33
CA ASN A 138 -14.13 0.60 12.73
C ASN A 138 -13.43 0.52 11.38
N ASN A 139 -13.63 1.53 10.53
CA ASN A 139 -12.92 1.65 9.25
C ASN A 139 -11.40 1.79 9.48
N PHE A 140 -10.97 2.55 10.50
CA PHE A 140 -9.55 2.63 10.83
C PHE A 140 -8.96 1.24 11.11
N SER A 141 -9.60 0.41 11.93
CA SER A 141 -9.08 -0.95 12.21
C SER A 141 -9.10 -1.85 10.98
N ASP A 142 -10.12 -1.71 10.13
CA ASP A 142 -10.33 -2.50 8.91
C ASP A 142 -9.39 -2.11 7.76
N TYR A 143 -8.81 -0.91 7.76
CA TYR A 143 -7.99 -0.41 6.65
C TYR A 143 -6.61 0.09 7.05
N CYS A 144 -6.31 0.30 8.33
CA CYS A 144 -5.04 0.88 8.76
C CYS A 144 -4.19 -0.08 9.60
N LEU A 145 -2.90 -0.11 9.28
CA LEU A 145 -1.84 -0.58 10.18
C LEU A 145 -1.18 0.63 10.85
N THR A 146 -0.62 0.43 12.03
CA THR A 146 0.08 1.47 12.78
C THR A 146 1.52 1.11 13.06
N THR A 147 2.42 2.07 12.92
CA THR A 147 3.83 1.95 13.32
C THR A 147 4.09 2.74 14.59
N VAL A 148 5.02 2.25 15.40
CA VAL A 148 5.51 2.89 16.62
C VAL A 148 7.04 2.81 16.59
N ASN A 149 7.70 3.96 16.49
CA ASN A 149 9.15 4.06 16.31
C ASN A 149 9.69 3.14 15.20
N GLY A 150 8.95 3.04 14.09
CA GLY A 150 9.33 2.22 12.93
C GLY A 150 8.89 0.75 12.96
N PHE A 151 8.30 0.26 14.04
CA PHE A 151 7.81 -1.12 14.15
C PHE A 151 6.29 -1.17 14.02
N ILE A 152 5.77 -2.12 13.25
CA ILE A 152 4.32 -2.32 13.18
C ILE A 152 3.82 -2.94 14.49
N HIS A 153 2.80 -2.33 15.07
CA HIS A 153 2.09 -2.83 16.23
C HIS A 153 0.70 -3.30 15.85
N TYR A 154 0.20 -4.32 16.55
CA TYR A 154 -1.20 -4.73 16.42
C TYR A 154 -2.09 -3.59 16.93
N ASN A 155 -3.03 -3.16 16.08
CA ASN A 155 -4.06 -2.20 16.43
C ASN A 155 -5.43 -2.85 16.38
N ASP A 156 -6.29 -2.45 17.31
CA ASP A 156 -7.73 -2.73 17.27
C ASP A 156 -8.50 -1.43 17.55
N ASN A 157 -9.80 -1.53 17.80
CA ASN A 157 -10.66 -0.40 18.07
C ASN A 157 -11.77 -0.76 19.06
N ASP A 158 -12.39 0.26 19.64
CA ASP A 158 -13.60 0.12 20.46
C ASP A 158 -14.79 0.93 19.92
N GLY A 159 -14.74 1.29 18.63
CA GLY A 159 -15.67 2.19 17.96
C GLY A 159 -15.42 3.69 18.18
N THR A 160 -14.74 4.09 19.26
CA THR A 160 -14.48 5.51 19.58
C THR A 160 -13.02 5.92 19.45
N LYS A 161 -12.11 4.95 19.50
CA LYS A 161 -10.67 5.14 19.37
C LYS A 161 -10.05 3.90 18.74
N ALA A 162 -8.89 4.07 18.12
CA ALA A 162 -8.00 2.96 17.83
C ALA A 162 -7.09 2.72 19.03
N VAL A 163 -6.87 1.45 19.37
CA VAL A 163 -6.01 1.00 20.47
C VAL A 163 -4.84 0.25 19.86
N ILE A 164 -3.62 0.75 20.07
CA ILE A 164 -2.38 0.13 19.63
C ILE A 164 -1.77 -0.61 20.82
N LEU A 165 -1.69 -1.94 20.70
CA LEU A 165 -1.24 -2.82 21.77
C LEU A 165 0.26 -2.65 22.05
N ASP A 166 0.61 -2.59 23.33
CA ASP A 166 1.98 -2.44 23.86
C ASP A 166 2.78 -1.23 23.33
N ALA A 167 2.13 -0.32 22.60
CA ALA A 167 2.79 0.86 22.03
C ALA A 167 3.50 1.69 23.10
N MET A 168 2.87 1.93 24.26
CA MET A 168 3.48 2.74 25.32
C MET A 168 4.68 2.04 25.98
N LYS A 169 4.77 0.71 25.97
CA LYS A 169 5.99 0.02 26.39
C LYS A 169 7.15 0.40 25.46
N SER A 170 6.92 0.34 24.14
CA SER A 170 7.91 0.71 23.14
C SER A 170 8.31 2.18 23.19
N LEU A 171 7.33 3.09 23.32
CA LEU A 171 7.58 4.53 23.42
C LEU A 171 8.45 4.87 24.64
N ARG A 172 8.16 4.27 25.80
CA ARG A 172 8.96 4.47 27.03
C ARG A 172 10.37 3.91 26.91
N LYS A 173 10.49 2.73 26.30
CA LYS A 173 11.79 2.07 26.15
C LYS A 173 12.71 2.85 25.22
N ALA A 174 12.20 3.29 24.08
CA ALA A 174 12.95 4.09 23.12
C ALA A 174 13.15 5.55 23.56
N ASN A 175 12.34 6.04 24.51
CA ASN A 175 12.21 7.47 24.84
C ASN A 175 11.94 8.34 23.60
N GLN A 176 11.08 7.83 22.73
CA GLN A 176 10.64 8.45 21.48
C GLN A 176 9.13 8.31 21.36
N ASN A 177 8.48 9.25 20.69
CA ASN A 177 7.02 9.33 20.55
C ASN A 177 6.54 9.22 19.09
N HIS A 178 7.28 8.54 18.21
CA HIS A 178 6.93 8.45 16.80
C HIS A 178 5.81 7.43 16.57
N VAL A 179 4.77 7.84 15.85
CA VAL A 179 3.63 7.00 15.51
C VAL A 179 3.23 7.27 14.06
N GLY A 180 3.13 6.23 13.25
CA GLY A 180 2.73 6.30 11.85
C GLY A 180 1.45 5.53 11.57
N VAL A 181 0.75 5.93 10.52
CA VAL A 181 -0.46 5.28 10.01
C VAL A 181 -0.23 4.88 8.56
N ILE A 182 -0.45 3.61 8.26
CA ILE A 182 -0.39 3.02 6.92
C ILE A 182 -1.83 2.66 6.52
N SER A 183 -2.42 3.41 5.58
CA SER A 183 -3.80 3.22 5.12
C SER A 183 -3.87 2.39 3.83
N PHE A 184 -4.61 1.29 3.90
CA PHE A 184 -4.97 0.39 2.80
C PHE A 184 -6.35 0.71 2.20
N GLU A 185 -7.02 1.79 2.62
CA GLU A 185 -8.39 2.13 2.22
C GLU A 185 -8.62 2.10 0.71
N SER A 186 -7.64 2.57 -0.07
CA SER A 186 -7.72 2.60 -1.53
C SER A 186 -7.47 1.22 -2.20
N VAL A 187 -6.89 0.26 -1.46
CA VAL A 187 -6.41 -1.03 -1.98
C VAL A 187 -7.35 -2.17 -1.61
N GLY A 188 -7.73 -2.27 -0.34
CA GLY A 188 -8.61 -3.32 0.17
C GLY A 188 -8.63 -3.40 1.69
N LYS A 189 -9.65 -4.10 2.22
CA LYS A 189 -9.81 -4.33 3.67
C LYS A 189 -8.74 -5.30 4.17
N ILE A 190 -8.20 -5.05 5.36
CA ILE A 190 -7.25 -5.90 6.05
C ILE A 190 -7.90 -6.67 7.20
N HIS A 191 -7.50 -7.93 7.36
CA HIS A 191 -7.87 -8.78 8.49
C HIS A 191 -6.60 -9.15 9.25
N LYS A 192 -6.57 -8.89 10.56
CA LYS A 192 -5.39 -9.11 11.41
C LYS A 192 -5.60 -10.34 12.29
N TYR A 193 -4.70 -11.31 12.18
CA TYR A 193 -4.75 -12.56 12.96
C TYR A 193 -3.51 -12.65 13.86
N GLN A 194 -3.72 -12.58 15.17
CA GLN A 194 -2.65 -12.82 16.14
C GLN A 194 -2.15 -14.26 16.00
N ILE A 195 -0.83 -14.44 15.96
CA ILE A 195 -0.24 -15.78 15.92
C ILE A 195 -0.28 -16.35 17.34
N THR A 196 -0.83 -17.55 17.48
CA THR A 196 -0.88 -18.28 18.75
C THR A 196 0.04 -19.50 18.69
N GLU A 197 0.50 -20.00 19.84
CA GLU A 197 1.39 -21.17 19.89
C GLU A 197 0.79 -22.39 19.18
N ASN A 198 -0.52 -22.59 19.27
CA ASN A 198 -1.22 -23.71 18.63
C ASN A 198 -1.19 -23.65 17.09
N MET A 199 -0.90 -22.49 16.51
CA MET A 199 -0.75 -22.32 15.07
C MET A 199 0.65 -22.71 14.59
N ILE A 200 1.64 -22.77 15.50
CA ILE A 200 3.05 -22.97 15.19
C ILE A 200 3.42 -24.44 15.37
N TYR A 201 4.00 -25.04 14.33
CA TYR A 201 4.52 -26.40 14.39
C TYR A 201 5.76 -26.53 13.51
N ARG A 202 6.47 -27.64 13.67
CA ARG A 202 7.65 -27.98 12.86
C ARG A 202 7.31 -29.10 11.88
N GLU A 203 8.09 -29.18 10.82
CA GLU A 203 8.03 -30.31 9.91
C GLU A 203 8.75 -31.49 10.57
N GLU A 204 7.98 -32.46 11.05
CA GLU A 204 8.52 -33.68 11.62
C GLU A 204 8.47 -34.79 10.57
N SER A 205 9.61 -35.41 10.32
CA SER A 205 9.67 -36.70 9.65
C SER A 205 10.21 -37.74 10.63
N ILE A 206 9.85 -39.01 10.43
CA ILE A 206 10.36 -40.11 11.25
C ILE A 206 11.36 -40.85 10.38
N ASP A 207 12.58 -41.00 10.88
CA ASP A 207 13.58 -41.85 10.24
C ASP A 207 13.06 -43.30 10.29
N PRO A 208 12.80 -43.94 9.13
CA PRO A 208 12.22 -45.28 9.08
C PRO A 208 13.13 -46.36 9.68
N ASP A 209 14.44 -46.13 9.79
CA ASP A 209 15.40 -47.11 10.29
C ASP A 209 15.66 -46.97 11.80
N THR A 210 15.56 -45.76 12.34
CA THR A 210 15.86 -45.48 13.76
C THR A 210 14.64 -45.14 14.60
N GLY A 211 13.50 -44.81 13.98
CA GLY A 211 12.29 -44.33 14.65
C GLY A 211 12.46 -42.96 15.31
N LEU A 212 13.59 -42.28 15.08
CA LEU A 212 13.87 -40.95 15.61
C LEU A 212 13.12 -39.89 14.80
N VAL A 213 12.57 -38.89 15.49
CA VAL A 213 12.03 -37.69 14.85
C VAL A 213 13.20 -36.90 14.28
N ILE A 214 13.26 -36.85 12.96
CA ILE A 214 14.18 -36.01 12.18
C ILE A 214 13.39 -34.81 11.66
N GLY A 215 13.80 -33.62 12.08
CA GLY A 215 13.18 -32.37 11.68
C GLY A 215 14.11 -31.22 12.04
N GLU A 216 14.06 -30.15 11.27
CA GLU A 216 14.74 -28.91 11.61
C GLU A 216 14.03 -28.27 12.82
N GLY A 217 14.78 -27.70 13.76
CA GLY A 217 14.21 -26.90 14.84
C GLY A 217 13.48 -25.68 14.27
N LEU A 218 12.62 -25.04 15.07
CA LEU A 218 11.86 -23.87 14.63
C LEU A 218 12.77 -22.70 14.21
N GLY A 219 14.00 -22.63 14.76
CA GLY A 219 15.01 -21.64 14.37
C GLY A 219 15.62 -21.82 12.97
N GLY A 220 15.28 -22.91 12.28
CA GLY A 220 15.52 -23.07 10.85
C GLY A 220 14.26 -22.77 10.05
N LYS A 221 13.21 -23.58 10.24
CA LYS A 221 11.93 -23.45 9.53
C LYS A 221 10.76 -23.69 10.48
N ALA A 222 9.90 -22.69 10.62
CA ALA A 222 8.64 -22.80 11.35
C ALA A 222 7.46 -22.88 10.38
N LEU A 223 6.47 -23.74 10.66
CA LEU A 223 5.22 -23.81 9.92
C LEU A 223 4.11 -23.15 10.74
N ILE A 224 3.29 -22.33 10.08
CA ILE A 224 2.18 -21.60 10.68
C ILE A 224 0.89 -22.00 9.93
N LYS A 225 -0.03 -22.64 10.64
CA LYS A 225 -1.36 -23.00 10.12
C LYS A 225 -2.39 -21.97 10.54
N LEU A 226 -3.03 -21.38 9.55
CA LEU A 226 -4.10 -20.40 9.74
C LEU A 226 -5.45 -21.10 9.92
N PRO A 227 -6.33 -20.57 10.80
CA PRO A 227 -7.64 -21.16 11.08
C PRO A 227 -8.68 -20.88 9.98
N ALA A 228 -8.38 -19.99 9.03
CA ALA A 228 -9.31 -19.50 8.02
C ALA A 228 -8.83 -19.82 6.60
N ASP A 229 -9.79 -19.98 5.68
CA ASP A 229 -9.48 -20.02 4.25
C ASP A 229 -9.04 -18.63 3.79
N LEU A 230 -7.89 -18.58 3.09
CA LEU A 230 -7.24 -17.37 2.59
C LEU A 230 -7.09 -17.42 1.06
N SER A 231 -7.79 -18.33 0.38
CA SER A 231 -7.69 -18.58 -1.06
C SER A 231 -7.83 -17.33 -1.95
N GLU A 232 -8.55 -16.30 -1.51
CA GLU A 232 -8.73 -15.05 -2.26
C GLU A 232 -8.03 -13.82 -1.65
N ARG A 233 -7.14 -14.02 -0.67
CA ARG A 233 -6.50 -12.94 0.08
C ARG A 233 -5.01 -12.94 -0.12
N VAL A 234 -4.44 -11.74 -0.15
CA VAL A 234 -3.00 -11.56 -0.12
C VAL A 234 -2.54 -11.58 1.32
N VAL A 235 -1.65 -12.52 1.65
CA VAL A 235 -1.17 -12.73 3.02
C VAL A 235 0.19 -12.07 3.20
N MET A 236 0.27 -11.17 4.18
CA MET A 236 1.49 -10.54 4.68
C MET A 236 1.73 -10.99 6.12
N PHE A 237 2.98 -10.98 6.55
CA PHE A 237 3.32 -11.27 7.94
C PHE A 237 4.00 -10.07 8.57
N VAL A 238 3.64 -9.77 9.80
CA VAL A 238 4.41 -8.91 10.68
C VAL A 238 5.12 -9.84 11.67
N ILE A 239 6.44 -9.79 11.73
CA ILE A 239 7.25 -10.60 12.67
C ILE A 239 8.20 -9.67 13.40
N GLY A 240 8.03 -9.54 14.73
CA GLY A 240 8.80 -8.61 15.54
C GLY A 240 8.67 -7.15 15.08
N GLY A 241 7.51 -6.79 14.54
CA GLY A 241 7.20 -5.46 14.00
C GLY A 241 7.70 -5.19 12.59
N TYR A 242 8.39 -6.13 11.94
CA TYR A 242 8.82 -6.00 10.55
C TYR A 242 7.76 -6.56 9.59
N LEU A 243 7.39 -5.76 8.58
CA LEU A 243 6.48 -6.19 7.53
C LEU A 243 7.21 -7.07 6.51
N HIS A 244 6.66 -8.24 6.26
CA HIS A 244 7.09 -9.18 5.26
C HIS A 244 6.00 -9.36 4.21
N LEU A 245 6.37 -9.09 2.96
CA LEU A 245 5.47 -8.98 1.83
C LEU A 245 5.44 -10.30 1.03
N PRO A 246 4.40 -10.53 0.22
CA PRO A 246 4.36 -11.69 -0.66
C PRO A 246 5.57 -11.73 -1.60
N GLY A 247 6.21 -12.89 -1.72
CA GLY A 247 7.42 -13.06 -2.52
C GLY A 247 8.73 -12.82 -1.76
N ASP A 248 8.68 -12.39 -0.49
CA ASP A 248 9.86 -12.38 0.37
C ASP A 248 10.36 -13.82 0.61
N LYS A 249 11.66 -14.06 0.49
CA LYS A 249 12.28 -15.39 0.70
C LYS A 249 12.02 -16.00 2.08
N LEU A 250 11.74 -15.15 3.07
CA LEU A 250 11.42 -15.56 4.43
C LEU A 250 10.13 -16.39 4.49
N ILE A 251 9.15 -16.11 3.61
CA ILE A 251 7.81 -16.65 3.72
C ILE A 251 7.44 -17.36 2.42
N SER A 252 7.05 -18.62 2.54
CA SER A 252 6.51 -19.38 1.42
C SER A 252 5.25 -20.13 1.82
N GLN A 253 4.24 -20.07 0.96
CA GLN A 253 3.03 -20.86 1.13
C GLN A 253 3.36 -22.32 0.81
N VAL A 254 3.03 -23.23 1.73
CA VAL A 254 3.27 -24.67 1.57
C VAL A 254 2.03 -25.34 1.01
N ASN A 255 0.87 -25.06 1.62
CA ASN A 255 -0.45 -25.58 1.26
C ASN A 255 -1.52 -24.49 1.52
N ASP A 256 -2.78 -24.77 1.20
CA ASP A 256 -3.90 -23.89 1.54
C ASP A 256 -3.96 -23.65 3.05
N GLY A 257 -3.80 -22.39 3.46
CA GLY A 257 -3.80 -21.97 4.86
C GLY A 257 -2.54 -22.35 5.67
N THR A 258 -1.47 -22.85 5.05
CA THR A 258 -0.21 -23.15 5.75
C THR A 258 0.97 -22.42 5.11
N PHE A 259 1.69 -21.67 5.93
CA PHE A 259 2.86 -20.90 5.52
C PHE A 259 4.10 -21.37 6.27
N SER A 260 5.24 -21.38 5.59
CA SER A 260 6.54 -21.60 6.23
C SER A 260 7.29 -20.29 6.38
N VAL A 261 7.92 -20.12 7.54
CA VAL A 261 8.81 -19.01 7.88
C VAL A 261 10.22 -19.58 8.03
N ASN A 262 11.13 -19.16 7.15
CA ASN A 262 12.51 -19.63 7.12
C ASN A 262 13.47 -18.66 7.83
N PHE A 263 13.82 -18.96 9.07
CA PHE A 263 14.72 -18.16 9.89
C PHE A 263 16.21 -18.33 9.54
N GLY A 264 16.57 -19.28 8.68
CA GLY A 264 17.95 -19.54 8.27
C GLY A 264 18.64 -18.32 7.62
N ASP A 265 17.91 -17.60 6.78
CA ASP A 265 18.37 -16.42 6.05
C ASP A 265 17.90 -15.09 6.67
N TRP A 266 17.14 -15.16 7.77
CA TRP A 266 16.71 -13.97 8.48
C TRP A 266 17.90 -13.42 9.26
N HIS A 267 18.23 -12.13 9.08
CA HIS A 267 19.28 -11.43 9.85
C HIS A 267 18.89 -11.24 11.33
N LEU A 268 18.50 -12.34 12.00
CA LEU A 268 17.90 -12.42 13.32
C LEU A 268 18.78 -11.73 14.36
N ARG A 269 20.11 -11.91 14.29
CA ARG A 269 21.07 -11.25 15.18
C ARG A 269 20.98 -9.73 15.13
N ASP A 270 21.00 -9.17 13.91
CA ASP A 270 20.94 -7.73 13.70
C ASP A 270 19.58 -7.16 14.10
N ARG A 271 18.50 -7.87 13.75
CA ARG A 271 17.13 -7.49 14.09
C ARG A 271 16.84 -7.56 15.59
N ILE A 272 17.34 -8.56 16.31
CA ILE A 272 17.18 -8.64 17.76
C ILE A 272 17.89 -7.46 18.44
N ILE A 273 19.08 -7.08 17.98
CA ILE A 273 19.76 -5.89 18.50
C ILE A 273 18.98 -4.62 18.17
N GLU A 274 18.48 -4.47 16.96
CA GLU A 274 17.66 -3.31 16.57
C GLU A 274 16.39 -3.25 17.43
N MET A 275 15.61 -4.33 17.47
CA MET A 275 14.41 -4.43 18.31
C MET A 275 14.72 -4.16 19.78
N SER A 276 15.85 -4.61 20.33
CA SER A 276 16.19 -4.41 21.75
C SER A 276 16.31 -2.93 22.15
N GLN A 277 16.49 -2.03 21.19
CA GLN A 277 16.55 -0.58 21.42
C GLN A 277 15.16 0.06 21.52
N TYR A 278 14.13 -0.56 20.92
CA TYR A 278 12.80 0.04 20.77
C TYR A 278 11.68 -0.77 21.42
N LEU A 279 11.78 -2.09 21.44
CA LEU A 279 10.75 -3.04 21.88
C LEU A 279 11.17 -3.74 23.17
N ASP A 280 10.20 -4.04 24.03
CA ASP A 280 10.43 -4.91 25.17
C ASP A 280 10.58 -6.37 24.71
N LEU A 281 11.76 -6.94 24.96
CA LEU A 281 12.14 -8.29 24.51
C LEU A 281 12.20 -9.30 25.67
N THR A 282 11.71 -8.91 26.86
CA THR A 282 11.81 -9.75 28.08
C THR A 282 11.18 -11.12 27.87
N GLU A 283 10.06 -11.20 27.14
CA GLU A 283 9.32 -12.45 26.89
C GLU A 283 10.05 -13.45 25.97
N LEU A 284 11.07 -13.01 25.21
CA LEU A 284 11.88 -13.92 24.39
C LEU A 284 12.81 -14.80 25.23
N ASN A 285 12.96 -14.53 26.53
CA ASN A 285 13.82 -15.28 27.45
C ASN A 285 15.26 -15.44 26.93
N LEU A 286 15.79 -14.37 26.32
CA LEU A 286 17.13 -14.39 25.74
C LEU A 286 18.20 -14.58 26.83
N VAL A 287 19.04 -15.60 26.63
CA VAL A 287 20.15 -15.89 27.53
C VAL A 287 21.24 -14.85 27.33
N HIS A 288 21.45 -14.05 28.38
CA HIS A 288 22.45 -12.99 28.43
C HIS A 288 23.50 -13.26 29.51
N SER A 289 24.66 -12.64 29.36
CA SER A 289 25.70 -12.74 30.38
C SER A 289 25.39 -11.84 31.58
N VAL A 290 25.61 -12.35 32.79
CA VAL A 290 25.48 -11.56 34.04
C VAL A 290 26.39 -10.33 34.05
N ASN A 291 27.57 -10.44 33.43
CA ASN A 291 28.56 -9.36 33.40
C ASN A 291 28.33 -8.35 32.27
N ASN A 292 27.59 -8.73 31.24
CA ASN A 292 27.28 -7.88 30.10
C ASN A 292 25.89 -8.24 29.55
N PRO A 293 24.84 -7.50 29.96
CA PRO A 293 23.47 -7.75 29.52
C PRO A 293 23.27 -7.64 28.00
N ASP A 294 24.13 -6.90 27.30
CA ASP A 294 24.10 -6.75 25.83
C ASP A 294 24.81 -7.90 25.09
N MET A 295 25.30 -8.92 25.82
CA MET A 295 25.90 -10.11 25.25
C MET A 295 24.89 -11.26 25.20
N TYR A 296 24.53 -11.66 23.98
CA TYR A 296 23.54 -12.70 23.71
C TYR A 296 24.20 -13.99 23.22
N ASN A 297 23.64 -15.12 23.65
CA ASN A 297 24.02 -16.44 23.14
C ASN A 297 23.39 -16.70 21.75
N ILE A 298 24.21 -17.11 20.78
CA ILE A 298 23.76 -17.32 19.39
C ILE A 298 22.83 -18.53 19.27
N ASP A 299 23.14 -19.62 19.98
CA ASP A 299 22.34 -20.84 19.92
C ASP A 299 20.94 -20.58 20.49
N ASN A 300 20.84 -19.81 21.56
CA ASN A 300 19.58 -19.46 22.19
C ASN A 300 18.63 -18.66 21.26
N LEU A 301 19.16 -17.88 20.32
CA LEU A 301 18.32 -17.16 19.35
C LEU A 301 17.49 -18.10 18.46
N LYS A 302 18.01 -19.30 18.18
CA LYS A 302 17.38 -20.29 17.31
C LYS A 302 16.65 -21.39 18.07
N HIS A 303 16.59 -21.31 19.40
CA HIS A 303 15.83 -22.27 20.20
C HIS A 303 14.33 -22.14 19.94
N ASP A 304 13.64 -23.27 19.98
CA ASP A 304 12.21 -23.36 19.70
C ASP A 304 11.38 -22.41 20.59
N ASP A 305 11.74 -22.29 21.87
CA ASP A 305 11.05 -21.42 22.81
C ASP A 305 11.20 -19.93 22.44
N THR A 306 12.41 -19.51 22.05
CA THR A 306 12.69 -18.14 21.60
C THR A 306 11.93 -17.81 20.32
N ILE A 307 11.87 -18.74 19.37
CA ILE A 307 11.18 -18.54 18.09
C ILE A 307 9.66 -18.51 18.28
N LYS A 308 9.11 -19.38 19.15
CA LYS A 308 7.70 -19.31 19.53
C LYS A 308 7.38 -17.97 20.18
N ALA A 309 8.16 -17.56 21.18
CA ALA A 309 7.97 -16.29 21.87
C ALA A 309 8.02 -15.09 20.90
N LEU A 310 8.98 -15.08 19.97
CA LEU A 310 9.07 -14.07 18.92
C LEU A 310 7.81 -14.06 18.04
N LEU A 311 7.35 -15.22 17.58
CA LEU A 311 6.20 -15.34 16.69
C LEU A 311 4.88 -14.99 17.39
N THR A 312 4.79 -15.09 18.72
CA THR A 312 3.58 -14.79 19.49
C THR A 312 3.54 -13.38 20.11
N MET A 313 4.61 -12.58 19.96
CA MET A 313 4.66 -11.18 20.40
C MET A 313 3.47 -10.37 19.88
N SER A 314 3.08 -9.30 20.59
CA SER A 314 2.04 -8.36 20.11
C SER A 314 2.43 -7.62 18.81
N GLN A 315 3.72 -7.58 18.48
CA GLN A 315 4.23 -7.10 17.18
C GLN A 315 4.40 -8.23 16.15
N SER A 316 3.85 -9.41 16.39
CA SER A 316 3.90 -10.55 15.47
C SER A 316 2.50 -11.06 15.16
N PHE A 317 2.04 -10.82 13.94
CA PHE A 317 0.69 -11.17 13.50
C PHE A 317 0.60 -11.25 11.98
N ILE A 318 -0.47 -11.87 11.48
CA ILE A 318 -0.70 -12.06 10.05
C ILE A 318 -1.70 -11.02 9.57
N VAL A 319 -1.44 -10.43 8.42
CA VAL A 319 -2.32 -9.46 7.76
C VAL A 319 -2.80 -10.06 6.45
N ALA A 320 -4.10 -10.36 6.36
CA ALA A 320 -4.74 -10.82 5.14
C ALA A 320 -5.49 -9.66 4.48
N LEU A 321 -5.08 -9.31 3.26
CA LEU A 321 -5.63 -8.21 2.47
C LEU A 321 -6.63 -8.74 1.44
N ASP A 322 -7.83 -8.18 1.43
CA ASP A 322 -8.89 -8.46 0.45
C ASP A 322 -8.57 -7.77 -0.89
N SER A 323 -7.58 -8.31 -1.62
CA SER A 323 -7.19 -7.82 -2.95
C SER A 323 -6.59 -8.94 -3.79
N ARG A 324 -7.08 -9.11 -5.03
CA ARG A 324 -6.57 -10.12 -5.99
C ARG A 324 -5.45 -9.60 -6.90
N ASP A 325 -5.40 -8.29 -7.14
CA ASP A 325 -4.48 -7.64 -8.09
C ASP A 325 -3.42 -6.80 -7.38
N PHE A 326 -2.86 -7.35 -6.29
CA PHE A 326 -1.86 -6.67 -5.48
C PHE A 326 -0.48 -6.66 -6.13
N PHE A 327 0.23 -5.53 -6.03
CA PHE A 327 1.61 -5.39 -6.45
C PHE A 327 2.48 -4.70 -5.40
N VAL A 328 3.79 -4.90 -5.52
CA VAL A 328 4.82 -4.30 -4.66
C VAL A 328 5.91 -3.73 -5.56
N ASN A 329 6.17 -2.42 -5.45
CA ASN A 329 7.35 -1.79 -6.03
C ASN A 329 8.20 -1.17 -4.92
N ARG A 330 9.51 -1.11 -5.15
CA ARG A 330 10.48 -0.49 -4.23
C ARG A 330 11.15 0.67 -4.93
N HIS A 331 11.02 1.85 -4.35
CA HIS A 331 11.58 3.09 -4.88
C HIS A 331 12.75 3.52 -4.01
N LYS A 332 13.96 3.44 -4.54
CA LYS A 332 15.15 3.86 -3.80
C LYS A 332 15.14 5.37 -3.59
N VAL A 333 15.48 5.81 -2.39
CA VAL A 333 15.71 7.22 -2.10
C VAL A 333 17.21 7.52 -2.15
N GLN A 334 17.55 8.76 -2.47
CA GLN A 334 18.94 9.18 -2.51
C GLN A 334 19.41 9.57 -1.11
N ASN A 335 20.61 9.14 -0.74
CA ASN A 335 21.22 9.50 0.53
C ASN A 335 21.88 10.87 0.44
N SER A 336 21.59 11.75 1.40
CA SER A 336 22.19 13.09 1.49
C SER A 336 23.56 13.10 2.17
N ASN A 337 24.05 11.94 2.63
CA ASN A 337 25.16 11.78 3.58
C ASN A 337 24.96 12.49 4.93
N LEU A 338 23.73 12.96 5.19
CA LEU A 338 23.30 13.41 6.50
C LEU A 338 22.44 12.30 7.14
N PRO A 339 22.64 12.01 8.42
CA PRO A 339 21.88 10.96 9.09
C PRO A 339 20.39 11.23 9.12
N GLY A 340 19.59 10.21 8.79
CA GLY A 340 18.13 10.32 8.78
C GLY A 340 17.57 11.31 7.75
N VAL A 341 18.36 11.71 6.76
CA VAL A 341 17.93 12.66 5.73
C VAL A 341 18.13 12.06 4.34
N TYR A 342 17.04 12.00 3.59
CA TYR A 342 16.98 11.43 2.24
C TYR A 342 16.37 12.43 1.27
N THR A 343 16.67 12.29 -0.02
CA THR A 343 16.03 13.08 -1.07
C THR A 343 15.26 12.19 -2.03
N TYR A 344 14.10 12.68 -2.47
CA TYR A 344 13.22 11.98 -3.39
C TYR A 344 12.60 12.95 -4.41
N HIS A 345 12.39 12.49 -5.64
CA HIS A 345 11.97 13.36 -6.74
C HIS A 345 10.45 13.55 -6.83
N GLN A 346 9.67 12.70 -6.17
CA GLN A 346 8.20 12.78 -6.12
C GLN A 346 7.74 13.06 -4.69
N LYS A 347 6.49 13.52 -4.55
CA LYS A 347 5.89 13.75 -3.23
C LYS A 347 5.83 12.42 -2.47
N PRO A 348 6.44 12.33 -1.28
CA PRO A 348 6.38 11.13 -0.46
C PRO A 348 4.95 10.84 0.01
N ILE A 349 4.44 9.67 -0.37
CA ILE A 349 3.11 9.18 0.07
C ILE A 349 3.15 7.74 0.57
N TRP A 350 4.25 7.02 0.36
CA TRP A 350 4.37 5.60 0.66
C TRP A 350 5.14 5.36 1.97
N PRO A 351 4.96 4.20 2.63
CA PRO A 351 5.81 3.81 3.76
C PRO A 351 7.29 3.81 3.39
N LEU A 352 8.14 4.32 4.27
CA LEU A 352 9.59 4.36 4.08
C LEU A 352 10.24 3.23 4.88
N ALA A 353 10.77 2.22 4.20
CA ALA A 353 11.57 1.19 4.84
C ALA A 353 13.02 1.64 4.96
N VAL A 354 13.59 1.49 6.14
CA VAL A 354 14.97 1.86 6.42
C VAL A 354 15.71 0.76 7.21
N GLY A 355 17.04 0.82 7.25
CA GLY A 355 17.86 -0.13 8.00
C GLY A 355 17.64 -1.58 7.58
N TYR A 356 17.26 -2.45 8.53
CA TYR A 356 16.95 -3.87 8.25
C TYR A 356 15.51 -4.10 7.77
N GLY A 357 14.75 -3.04 7.49
CA GLY A 357 13.37 -3.09 7.01
C GLY A 357 12.33 -2.56 8.00
N LYS A 358 12.72 -1.72 8.98
CA LYS A 358 11.76 -1.00 9.83
C LYS A 358 11.04 0.07 8.99
N LEU A 359 9.76 0.32 9.24
CA LEU A 359 8.95 1.30 8.50
C LEU A 359 8.93 2.63 9.25
N SER A 360 9.97 3.44 9.09
CA SER A 360 10.16 4.67 9.85
C SER A 360 9.15 5.76 9.52
N GLU A 361 8.71 6.45 10.57
CA GLU A 361 7.93 7.66 10.44
C GLU A 361 8.80 8.79 9.86
N TYR A 362 8.31 9.43 8.80
CA TYR A 362 9.03 10.49 8.12
C TYR A 362 8.19 11.76 7.98
N TRP A 363 8.91 12.88 7.93
CA TRP A 363 8.39 14.19 7.57
C TRP A 363 9.07 14.64 6.29
N TYR A 364 8.39 15.45 5.47
CA TYR A 364 8.97 15.93 4.22
C TYR A 364 8.76 17.43 4.00
N THR A 365 9.73 18.04 3.34
CA THR A 365 9.70 19.42 2.84
C THR A 365 10.07 19.43 1.37
N TYR A 366 9.50 20.36 0.59
CA TYR A 366 9.86 20.53 -0.82
C TYR A 366 10.94 21.60 -0.95
N GLU A 367 12.13 21.21 -1.42
CA GLU A 367 13.34 22.04 -1.48
C GLU A 367 14.07 21.77 -2.81
N ASP A 368 14.47 22.82 -3.51
CA ASP A 368 15.34 22.75 -4.70
C ASP A 368 14.99 21.62 -5.68
N THR A 369 13.71 21.57 -6.08
CA THR A 369 13.10 20.61 -7.02
C THR A 369 12.89 19.18 -6.50
N HIS A 370 13.32 18.87 -5.28
CA HIS A 370 13.19 17.56 -4.65
C HIS A 370 12.42 17.66 -3.33
N TYR A 371 11.97 16.52 -2.84
CA TYR A 371 11.46 16.37 -1.49
C TYR A 371 12.59 15.91 -0.59
N ASN A 372 12.85 16.70 0.44
CA ASN A 372 13.71 16.34 1.54
C ASN A 372 12.89 15.53 2.55
N VAL A 373 13.30 14.31 2.84
CA VAL A 373 12.60 13.34 3.68
C VAL A 373 13.44 13.08 4.91
N THR A 374 12.88 13.40 6.07
CA THR A 374 13.57 13.34 7.35
C THR A 374 12.94 12.26 8.23
N VAL A 375 13.78 11.43 8.85
CA VAL A 375 13.40 10.39 9.80
C VAL A 375 14.20 10.54 11.09
N SER A 376 13.68 9.98 12.17
CA SER A 376 14.37 9.97 13.46
C SER A 376 15.64 9.10 13.39
N ALA A 377 16.80 9.75 13.53
CA ALA A 377 18.13 9.19 13.79
C ALA A 377 18.38 7.78 13.22
N ASP A 378 18.46 7.67 11.89
CA ASP A 378 18.69 6.39 11.24
C ASP A 378 20.17 6.15 10.89
N TYR A 379 20.79 5.22 11.63
CA TYR A 379 22.18 4.78 11.43
C TYR A 379 22.25 3.26 11.45
N GLU A 380 23.04 2.70 10.54
CA GLU A 380 23.42 1.30 10.66
C GLU A 380 24.73 1.20 11.46
N TYR A 381 24.67 0.59 12.63
CA TYR A 381 25.85 0.47 13.48
C TYR A 381 26.85 -0.56 12.92
N GLY A 382 28.11 -0.15 12.82
CA GLY A 382 29.19 -1.08 12.49
C GLY A 382 29.52 -1.94 13.70
N ARG A 383 28.99 -3.16 13.76
CA ARG A 383 29.15 -4.07 14.91
C ARG A 383 30.35 -5.00 14.77
N ASN A 384 31.06 -5.23 15.87
CA ASN A 384 32.23 -6.12 15.92
C ASN A 384 31.91 -7.55 15.48
N TYR A 385 30.69 -8.04 15.74
CA TYR A 385 30.36 -9.41 15.35
C TYR A 385 30.29 -9.63 13.83
N ARG A 386 30.24 -8.55 13.04
CA ARG A 386 30.25 -8.59 11.57
C ARG A 386 31.66 -8.76 11.00
N THR A 387 32.70 -8.52 11.80
CA THR A 387 34.10 -8.64 11.38
C THR A 387 34.72 -9.99 11.70
N PHE A 388 34.03 -10.86 12.47
CA PHE A 388 34.52 -12.21 12.73
C PHE A 388 34.45 -13.08 11.48
N ASP A 389 35.44 -13.96 11.32
CA ASP A 389 35.44 -14.96 10.26
C ASP A 389 34.16 -15.82 10.35
N ARG A 390 33.53 -16.05 9.19
CA ARG A 390 32.32 -16.86 9.06
C ARG A 390 32.54 -18.30 9.56
N ASN A 391 33.79 -18.75 9.59
CA ASN A 391 34.18 -20.08 10.10
C ASN A 391 34.43 -20.12 11.61
N ALA A 392 34.45 -18.98 12.31
CA ALA A 392 34.86 -18.92 13.72
C ALA A 392 33.78 -19.37 14.73
N ASN A 393 32.58 -19.77 14.27
CA ASN A 393 31.43 -20.22 15.10
C ASN A 393 31.36 -19.52 16.48
N PRO A 394 31.24 -18.18 16.52
CA PRO A 394 31.17 -17.47 17.78
C PRO A 394 29.97 -17.96 18.59
N VAL A 395 30.18 -18.22 19.88
CA VAL A 395 29.11 -18.69 20.80
C VAL A 395 28.22 -17.53 21.23
N ASN A 396 28.79 -16.33 21.33
CA ASN A 396 28.09 -15.12 21.78
C ASN A 396 28.34 -13.95 20.83
N PHE A 397 27.42 -13.00 20.80
CA PHE A 397 27.58 -11.72 20.11
C PHE A 397 27.18 -10.56 21.02
N THR A 398 27.76 -9.39 20.79
CA THR A 398 27.55 -8.20 21.62
C THR A 398 27.16 -6.99 20.78
N ASN A 399 26.56 -6.01 21.44
CA ASN A 399 26.22 -4.71 20.85
C ASN A 399 27.45 -3.78 20.62
N GLN A 400 28.69 -4.30 20.69
CA GLN A 400 29.89 -3.48 20.59
C GLN A 400 30.17 -3.03 19.15
N ASN A 401 30.53 -1.75 19.00
CA ASN A 401 30.87 -1.15 17.71
C ASN A 401 32.33 -1.35 17.34
N ILE A 402 32.58 -1.36 16.03
CA ILE A 402 33.92 -1.38 15.44
C ILE A 402 34.65 -0.08 15.80
N PRO A 403 35.83 -0.16 16.44
CA PRO A 403 36.67 1.00 16.65
C PRO A 403 37.03 1.67 15.32
N GLY A 404 36.75 2.97 15.18
CA GLY A 404 37.06 3.76 13.98
C GLY A 404 35.98 3.76 12.88
N MET A 405 34.99 2.86 12.92
CA MET A 405 33.87 2.82 11.96
C MET A 405 32.56 2.49 12.68
N ARG A 406 32.05 3.46 13.44
CA ARG A 406 30.90 3.25 14.33
C ARG A 406 29.55 3.21 13.60
N TYR A 407 29.41 3.94 12.51
CA TYR A 407 28.13 4.13 11.82
C TYR A 407 28.33 4.06 10.31
N PHE A 408 27.37 3.45 9.64
CA PHE A 408 27.15 3.51 8.21
C PHE A 408 25.87 4.30 7.94
N HIS A 409 25.83 4.97 6.80
CA HIS A 409 24.60 5.59 6.34
C HIS A 409 23.57 4.50 6.04
N SER A 410 22.44 4.56 6.73
CA SER A 410 21.37 3.60 6.55
C SER A 410 20.77 3.73 5.14
N ARG A 411 20.43 2.58 4.57
CA ARG A 411 19.72 2.51 3.29
C ARG A 411 18.24 2.71 3.55
N ALA A 412 17.58 3.38 2.62
CA ALA A 412 16.15 3.61 2.67
C ALA A 412 15.53 3.41 1.29
N GLU A 413 14.27 2.97 1.30
CA GLU A 413 13.44 2.84 0.10
C GLU A 413 11.97 3.02 0.46
N PHE A 414 11.22 3.69 -0.40
CA PHE A 414 9.78 3.71 -0.31
C PHE A 414 9.21 2.40 -0.82
N ILE A 415 8.24 1.85 -0.10
CA ILE A 415 7.52 0.64 -0.49
C ILE A 415 6.15 1.05 -1.04
N GLU A 416 6.01 1.01 -2.37
CA GLU A 416 4.72 1.19 -3.02
C GLU A 416 3.98 -0.14 -3.00
N LEU A 417 2.96 -0.22 -2.15
CA LEU A 417 2.00 -1.30 -2.12
C LEU A 417 0.74 -0.83 -2.84
N GLY A 418 0.21 -1.61 -3.77
CA GLY A 418 -0.94 -1.15 -4.53
C GLY A 418 -1.74 -2.22 -5.22
N ARG A 419 -2.79 -1.77 -5.90
CA ARG A 419 -3.70 -2.57 -6.71
C ARG A 419 -4.00 -1.84 -7.99
N ASP A 420 -3.98 -2.57 -9.10
CA ASP A 420 -4.47 -2.05 -10.37
C ASP A 420 -5.96 -2.43 -10.54
N ILE A 421 -6.81 -1.42 -10.75
CA ILE A 421 -8.26 -1.57 -10.92
C ILE A 421 -8.60 -1.30 -12.38
N VAL A 422 -9.24 -2.27 -13.02
CA VAL A 422 -9.78 -2.11 -14.38
C VAL A 422 -11.15 -1.43 -14.28
N SER A 423 -11.34 -0.36 -15.02
CA SER A 423 -12.61 0.40 -15.04
C SER A 423 -12.86 1.02 -16.41
N ASP A 424 -14.11 1.39 -16.68
CA ASP A 424 -14.49 1.98 -17.96
C ASP A 424 -14.34 3.53 -17.96
N ARG A 425 -13.80 4.12 -16.88
CA ARG A 425 -13.57 5.58 -16.72
C ARG A 425 -12.28 5.85 -15.91
N PRO A 426 -11.54 6.95 -16.18
CA PRO A 426 -10.44 7.38 -15.32
C PRO A 426 -10.96 7.73 -13.91
N PHE A 427 -10.20 7.35 -12.88
CA PHE A 427 -10.59 7.54 -11.48
C PHE A 427 -10.05 8.88 -10.93
N ASN A 428 -10.94 9.73 -10.40
CA ASN A 428 -10.57 10.84 -9.52
C ASN A 428 -10.57 10.34 -8.08
N ALA A 429 -9.42 10.40 -7.38
CA ALA A 429 -9.33 9.89 -6.03
C ALA A 429 -9.57 10.95 -4.96
N PRO A 430 -10.51 10.74 -4.03
CA PRO A 430 -10.48 11.44 -2.75
C PRO A 430 -9.24 10.97 -1.96
N ASP A 431 -8.61 11.87 -1.21
CA ASP A 431 -7.60 11.54 -0.20
C ASP A 431 -8.26 10.77 0.97
N PRO A 432 -7.97 9.48 1.18
CA PRO A 432 -8.54 8.69 2.28
C PRO A 432 -8.16 9.21 3.67
N LEU A 433 -7.12 10.04 3.80
CA LEU A 433 -6.73 10.63 5.08
C LEU A 433 -7.52 11.90 5.46
N ASN A 434 -8.41 12.35 4.57
CA ASN A 434 -9.38 13.42 4.79
C ASN A 434 -10.80 12.96 4.37
N PRO A 435 -11.51 12.19 5.21
CA PRO A 435 -12.77 11.52 4.84
C PRO A 435 -13.99 12.46 4.72
N SER A 436 -13.80 13.77 4.59
CA SER A 436 -14.88 14.76 4.49
C SER A 436 -14.70 15.71 3.31
N GLY A 437 -14.74 15.18 2.09
CA GLY A 437 -14.79 16.01 0.88
C GLY A 437 -15.77 15.42 -0.12
N SER A 438 -16.90 16.08 -0.33
CA SER A 438 -17.64 15.93 -1.60
C SER A 438 -16.64 16.03 -2.77
N PRO A 439 -16.77 15.23 -3.84
CA PRO A 439 -15.84 15.33 -4.96
C PRO A 439 -15.80 16.76 -5.49
N SER A 440 -14.59 17.30 -5.74
CA SER A 440 -14.42 18.59 -6.37
C SER A 440 -15.24 18.64 -7.65
N SER A 441 -16.11 19.64 -7.77
CA SER A 441 -17.08 19.70 -8.86
C SER A 441 -17.20 21.10 -9.43
N ILE A 442 -17.59 21.18 -10.69
CA ILE A 442 -17.99 22.42 -11.36
C ILE A 442 -19.46 22.22 -11.77
N SER A 443 -20.32 23.17 -11.44
CA SER A 443 -21.70 23.20 -11.92
C SER A 443 -21.98 24.53 -12.59
N PHE A 444 -22.64 24.54 -13.74
CA PHE A 444 -23.15 25.80 -14.30
C PHE A 444 -24.51 26.10 -13.65
N ILE A 445 -24.74 27.38 -13.37
CA ILE A 445 -26.06 27.86 -12.97
C ILE A 445 -26.78 28.24 -14.25
N ASP A 446 -27.95 27.63 -14.48
CA ASP A 446 -28.82 28.02 -15.60
C ASP A 446 -29.14 29.50 -15.45
N SER A 447 -28.58 30.30 -16.36
CA SER A 447 -28.81 31.72 -16.39
C SER A 447 -29.80 31.97 -17.51
N THR A 448 -31.00 32.41 -17.14
CA THR A 448 -31.91 33.06 -18.08
C THR A 448 -31.23 34.34 -18.57
N VAL A 449 -30.46 34.25 -19.65
CA VAL A 449 -29.71 35.38 -20.21
C VAL A 449 -30.65 36.22 -21.07
N ALA A 450 -30.67 37.53 -20.83
CA ALA A 450 -31.23 38.52 -21.75
C ALA A 450 -30.53 38.42 -23.13
N PRO A 451 -31.20 38.76 -24.26
CA PRO A 451 -30.64 38.62 -25.59
C PRO A 451 -29.37 39.49 -25.74
N SER A 452 -28.22 38.84 -25.68
CA SER A 452 -26.90 39.42 -25.89
C SER A 452 -26.14 38.53 -26.87
N THR A 453 -25.51 39.12 -27.88
CA THR A 453 -24.65 38.40 -28.83
C THR A 453 -23.36 37.86 -28.19
N LYS A 454 -23.06 38.31 -26.95
CA LYS A 454 -21.96 37.81 -26.11
C LYS A 454 -22.53 37.12 -24.87
N PRO A 455 -22.70 35.79 -24.88
CA PRO A 455 -23.22 35.09 -23.72
C PRO A 455 -22.22 35.16 -22.57
N SER A 456 -22.76 35.25 -21.35
CA SER A 456 -22.00 35.07 -20.11
C SER A 456 -22.51 33.82 -19.42
N VAL A 457 -21.58 33.04 -18.87
CA VAL A 457 -21.89 31.85 -18.07
C VAL A 457 -21.50 32.08 -16.63
N TYR A 458 -22.33 31.53 -15.75
CA TYR A 458 -22.14 31.52 -14.31
C TYR A 458 -21.99 30.07 -13.86
N GLY A 459 -21.07 29.83 -12.94
CA GLY A 459 -20.93 28.51 -12.35
C GLY A 459 -20.41 28.56 -10.93
N THR A 460 -20.62 27.46 -10.22
CA THR A 460 -20.10 27.22 -8.88
C THR A 460 -19.00 26.18 -8.94
N VAL A 461 -18.07 26.28 -8.00
CA VAL A 461 -17.06 25.25 -7.75
C VAL A 461 -17.18 24.75 -6.32
N ASP A 462 -16.95 23.46 -6.11
CA ASP A 462 -16.86 22.84 -4.79
C ASP A 462 -15.45 22.28 -4.58
N GLN A 463 -14.94 22.36 -3.35
CA GLN A 463 -13.59 21.94 -2.94
C GLN A 463 -12.44 22.55 -3.76
N ILE A 464 -12.62 23.78 -4.24
CA ILE A 464 -11.60 24.56 -4.95
C ILE A 464 -11.36 25.87 -4.21
N ASP A 465 -10.09 26.25 -4.03
CA ASP A 465 -9.75 27.49 -3.33
C ASP A 465 -10.07 28.74 -4.17
N ALA A 466 -10.56 29.77 -3.48
CA ALA A 466 -10.70 31.09 -4.07
C ALA A 466 -9.35 31.58 -4.62
N GLY A 467 -9.38 32.26 -5.77
CA GLY A 467 -8.17 32.70 -6.46
C GLY A 467 -7.60 31.72 -7.50
N LYS A 468 -8.12 30.49 -7.60
CA LYS A 468 -7.76 29.55 -8.68
C LYS A 468 -8.29 30.03 -10.04
N ILE A 469 -7.53 29.77 -11.10
CA ILE A 469 -7.88 30.16 -12.47
C ILE A 469 -8.81 29.11 -13.09
N VAL A 470 -9.97 29.54 -13.55
CA VAL A 470 -10.91 28.74 -14.34
C VAL A 470 -10.74 29.11 -15.82
N ARG A 471 -10.34 28.15 -16.64
CA ARG A 471 -10.25 28.30 -18.10
C ARG A 471 -11.55 27.85 -18.75
N VAL A 472 -12.22 28.75 -19.46
CA VAL A 472 -13.52 28.51 -20.08
C VAL A 472 -13.41 28.55 -21.61
N HIS A 473 -13.87 27.49 -22.25
CA HIS A 473 -13.90 27.31 -23.71
C HIS A 473 -15.34 27.43 -24.20
N PHE A 474 -15.61 28.41 -25.06
CA PHE A 474 -16.85 28.52 -25.84
C PHE A 474 -16.63 27.91 -27.22
N ARG A 475 -17.44 26.93 -27.60
CA ARG A 475 -17.37 26.27 -28.91
C ARG A 475 -18.70 26.40 -29.65
N GLN A 476 -18.64 26.90 -30.88
CA GLN A 476 -19.77 26.89 -31.81
C GLN A 476 -19.26 26.50 -33.20
N ASN A 477 -19.82 25.42 -33.77
CA ASN A 477 -19.31 24.79 -34.98
C ASN A 477 -17.82 24.41 -34.83
N GLU A 478 -16.96 24.87 -35.75
CA GLU A 478 -15.51 24.68 -35.72
C GLU A 478 -14.75 25.76 -34.94
N ARG A 479 -15.44 26.81 -34.47
CA ARG A 479 -14.81 27.94 -33.78
C ARG A 479 -14.73 27.66 -32.27
N VAL A 480 -13.54 27.82 -31.69
CA VAL A 480 -13.29 27.73 -30.25
C VAL A 480 -12.71 29.06 -29.75
N LEU A 481 -13.32 29.61 -28.71
CA LEU A 481 -12.90 30.83 -28.04
C LEU A 481 -12.58 30.50 -26.58
N VAL A 482 -11.49 31.05 -26.04
CA VAL A 482 -11.01 30.74 -24.69
C VAL A 482 -10.93 32.03 -23.87
N VAL A 483 -11.36 31.96 -22.62
CA VAL A 483 -11.24 33.03 -21.63
C VAL A 483 -10.84 32.44 -20.29
N ASP A 484 -9.95 33.11 -19.57
CA ASP A 484 -9.57 32.76 -18.21
C ASP A 484 -10.31 33.69 -17.24
N THR A 485 -10.88 33.10 -16.19
CA THR A 485 -11.53 33.81 -15.07
C THR A 485 -11.01 33.24 -13.75
N VAL A 486 -11.45 33.79 -12.62
CA VAL A 486 -10.96 33.42 -11.29
C VAL A 486 -12.13 33.00 -10.40
N VAL A 487 -11.91 32.02 -9.54
CA VAL A 487 -12.86 31.62 -8.49
C VAL A 487 -12.96 32.74 -7.44
N GLY A 488 -14.16 33.29 -7.26
CA GLY A 488 -14.47 34.27 -6.24
C GLY A 488 -14.41 33.71 -4.82
N MET A 489 -14.37 34.58 -3.80
CA MET A 489 -14.40 34.16 -2.38
C MET A 489 -15.72 33.48 -1.99
N ASP A 490 -16.76 33.65 -2.79
CA ASP A 490 -18.05 32.99 -2.70
C ASP A 490 -18.09 31.64 -3.43
N TYR A 491 -16.95 31.16 -3.96
CA TYR A 491 -16.83 29.93 -4.74
C TYR A 491 -17.62 29.92 -6.06
N HIS A 492 -17.88 31.11 -6.61
CA HIS A 492 -18.50 31.27 -7.93
C HIS A 492 -17.46 31.74 -8.96
N PHE A 493 -17.73 31.47 -10.23
CA PHE A 493 -17.00 32.08 -11.35
C PHE A 493 -17.97 32.61 -12.39
N THR A 494 -17.54 33.64 -13.11
CA THR A 494 -18.28 34.21 -14.23
C THR A 494 -17.34 34.38 -15.41
N ALA A 495 -17.77 33.96 -16.60
CA ALA A 495 -17.00 34.11 -17.83
C ALA A 495 -17.90 34.63 -18.96
N THR A 496 -17.44 35.68 -19.65
CA THR A 496 -18.12 36.25 -20.82
C THR A 496 -17.38 35.87 -22.09
N CYS A 497 -18.12 35.44 -23.11
CA CYS A 497 -17.53 35.11 -24.41
C CYS A 497 -16.82 36.35 -24.99
N PRO A 498 -15.54 36.24 -25.42
CA PRO A 498 -14.77 37.40 -25.86
C PRO A 498 -15.27 38.01 -27.18
N LEU A 499 -15.98 37.23 -28.00
CA LEU A 499 -16.49 37.62 -29.31
C LEU A 499 -17.96 37.19 -29.48
N ASP A 500 -18.65 37.84 -30.41
CA ASP A 500 -20.04 37.51 -30.71
C ASP A 500 -20.18 36.09 -31.28
N LEU A 501 -21.18 35.37 -30.78
CA LEU A 501 -21.60 34.08 -31.31
C LEU A 501 -22.84 34.24 -32.21
N LEU A 502 -23.06 33.30 -33.11
CA LEU A 502 -24.26 33.24 -33.94
C LEU A 502 -25.42 32.65 -33.14
N GLN A 503 -26.65 32.95 -33.56
CA GLN A 503 -27.85 32.32 -33.01
C GLN A 503 -27.78 30.79 -33.20
N GLY A 504 -28.17 30.02 -32.17
CA GLY A 504 -28.14 28.56 -32.17
C GLY A 504 -27.33 27.93 -31.03
N PRO A 505 -27.14 26.61 -31.05
CA PRO A 505 -26.46 25.88 -29.99
C PRO A 505 -24.98 26.23 -29.92
N TYR A 506 -24.45 26.31 -28.71
CA TYR A 506 -23.01 26.40 -28.43
C TYR A 506 -22.68 25.58 -27.18
N THR A 507 -21.45 25.10 -27.09
CA THR A 507 -20.95 24.28 -25.98
C THR A 507 -19.97 25.09 -25.15
N VAL A 508 -20.07 24.99 -23.83
CA VAL A 508 -19.16 25.63 -22.89
C VAL A 508 -18.46 24.56 -22.08
N LYS A 509 -17.12 24.60 -22.03
CA LYS A 509 -16.30 23.72 -21.20
C LYS A 509 -15.48 24.55 -20.21
N ALA A 510 -15.67 24.35 -18.92
CA ALA A 510 -14.86 24.94 -17.86
C ALA A 510 -13.82 23.94 -17.36
N ILE A 511 -12.61 24.41 -17.06
CA ILE A 511 -11.48 23.61 -16.56
C ILE A 511 -10.81 24.38 -15.41
N VAL A 512 -10.57 23.73 -14.28
CA VAL A 512 -9.92 24.34 -13.11
C VAL A 512 -9.12 23.29 -12.34
N GLU A 513 -8.06 23.73 -11.68
CA GLU A 513 -7.22 22.90 -10.80
C GLU A 513 -7.79 22.90 -9.37
N ASP A 514 -7.93 21.72 -8.77
CA ASP A 514 -8.40 21.55 -7.40
C ASP A 514 -7.30 21.76 -6.34
N ARG A 515 -7.65 21.56 -5.06
CA ARG A 515 -6.73 21.68 -3.91
C ARG A 515 -5.58 20.68 -3.94
N ASP A 516 -5.78 19.55 -4.61
CA ASP A 516 -4.84 18.45 -4.67
C ASP A 516 -3.96 18.51 -5.94
N GLY A 517 -4.18 19.50 -6.80
CA GLY A 517 -3.40 19.74 -8.03
C GLY A 517 -3.92 18.99 -9.26
N PHE A 518 -5.15 18.44 -9.20
CA PHE A 518 -5.78 17.77 -10.34
C PHE A 518 -6.69 18.73 -11.12
N TYR A 519 -6.75 18.56 -12.44
CA TYR A 519 -7.65 19.34 -13.29
C TYR A 519 -9.02 18.67 -13.38
N ILE A 520 -10.05 19.35 -12.88
CA ILE A 520 -11.45 18.98 -13.11
C ILE A 520 -12.02 19.78 -14.28
N ASN A 521 -13.00 19.21 -14.98
CA ASN A 521 -13.68 19.90 -16.07
C ASN A 521 -15.16 19.51 -16.17
N GLN A 522 -15.98 20.45 -16.64
CA GLN A 522 -17.41 20.27 -16.88
C GLN A 522 -17.78 20.88 -18.22
N THR A 523 -18.66 20.21 -18.96
CA THR A 523 -19.12 20.66 -20.29
C THR A 523 -20.65 20.71 -20.33
N GLU A 524 -21.21 21.81 -20.83
CA GLU A 524 -22.65 21.99 -20.98
C GLU A 524 -23.00 22.64 -22.32
N VAL A 525 -24.21 22.37 -22.81
CA VAL A 525 -24.73 22.89 -24.09
C VAL A 525 -25.78 23.94 -23.78
N PHE A 526 -25.58 25.13 -24.34
CA PHE A 526 -26.49 26.25 -24.24
C PHE A 526 -27.03 26.60 -25.63
N ASN A 527 -28.15 27.33 -25.67
CA ASN A 527 -28.71 27.86 -26.91
C ASN A 527 -28.72 29.38 -26.85
N LEU A 528 -28.09 30.02 -27.84
CA LEU A 528 -28.21 31.46 -28.04
C LEU A 528 -29.51 31.71 -28.81
N VAL A 529 -30.49 32.32 -28.14
CA VAL A 529 -31.81 32.66 -28.70
C VAL A 529 -31.78 34.00 -29.40
#